data_AF-A0A955M2F3-F1
#
_entry.id   AF-A0A955M2F3-F1
#
_cell.length_a   1.000
_cell.length_b   1.000
_cell.length_c   1.000
_cell.angle_alpha   90.00
_cell.angle_beta   90.00
_cell.angle_gamma   90.00
#
_symmetry.space_group_name_H-M   'P 1'
#
loop_
_entity.id
_entity.type
_entity.pdbx_description
1 polymer ?
#
loop_
_entity_poly.entity_id
_entity_poly.type
_entity_poly.pdbx_seq_one_letter_code
_entity_poly.pdbx_strand_id
1 'polypeptide(L)'
;MKKIGLLIFSILLIVVSLNGCSGTTGNIGQLQSYEFSTREADWIRNGEPIEFEDALWYPADGVEVLMDNEMILLGEYQGVQFFVEKMDVRPYERIYTKYGRNQFRFFEKKKIL
;
A
#
# COMPACT_ATOMS: atom_id res chain seq x y z
N MET A 1 21.75 -58.49 -23.93
CA MET A 1 22.37 -57.15 -23.97
C MET A 1 21.41 -56.03 -24.41
N LYS A 2 20.53 -56.22 -25.41
CA LYS A 2 19.60 -55.15 -25.88
C LYS A 2 18.58 -54.63 -24.83
N LYS A 3 18.12 -55.48 -23.91
CA LYS A 3 17.11 -55.10 -22.88
C LYS A 3 17.64 -54.17 -21.79
N ILE A 4 18.94 -54.24 -21.49
CA ILE A 4 19.60 -53.41 -20.47
C ILE A 4 19.79 -51.97 -20.99
N GLY A 5 20.15 -51.81 -22.26
CA GLY A 5 20.26 -50.49 -22.89
C GLY A 5 18.93 -49.74 -22.94
N LEU A 6 17.82 -50.44 -23.21
CA LEU A 6 16.48 -49.85 -23.21
C LEU A 6 16.06 -49.36 -21.82
N LEU A 7 16.42 -50.12 -20.77
CA LEU A 7 16.13 -49.78 -19.37
C LEU A 7 16.93 -48.55 -18.91
N ILE A 8 18.21 -48.47 -19.26
CA ILE A 8 19.07 -47.32 -18.94
C ILE A 8 18.57 -46.05 -19.66
N PHE A 9 18.15 -46.18 -20.91
CA PHE A 9 17.61 -45.04 -21.68
C PHE A 9 16.28 -44.52 -21.10
N SER A 10 15.38 -45.42 -20.67
CA SER A 10 14.14 -45.02 -19.99
C SER A 10 14.39 -44.32 -18.65
N ILE A 11 15.35 -44.78 -17.86
CA ILE A 11 15.70 -44.16 -16.58
C ILE A 11 16.29 -42.76 -16.80
N LEU A 12 17.16 -42.60 -17.81
CA LEU A 12 17.76 -41.31 -18.14
C LEU A 12 16.71 -40.27 -18.57
N LEU A 13 15.66 -40.70 -19.28
CA LEU A 13 14.58 -39.83 -19.75
C LEU A 13 13.68 -39.32 -18.60
N ILE A 14 13.54 -40.12 -17.53
CA ILE A 14 12.79 -39.73 -16.32
C ILE A 14 13.57 -38.73 -15.46
N VAL A 15 14.91 -38.82 -15.44
CA VAL A 15 15.74 -37.88 -14.66
C VAL A 15 15.75 -36.48 -15.27
N VAL A 16 15.64 -36.36 -16.60
CA VAL A 16 15.63 -35.06 -17.28
C VAL A 16 14.31 -34.30 -17.07
N SER A 17 13.19 -35.00 -16.90
CA SER A 17 11.87 -34.37 -16.65
C SER A 17 11.65 -33.92 -15.20
N LEU A 18 12.56 -34.24 -14.27
CA LEU A 18 12.48 -33.82 -12.87
C LEU A 18 13.13 -32.46 -12.59
N ASN A 19 13.78 -31.83 -13.57
CA ASN A 19 14.28 -30.45 -13.46
C ASN A 19 13.24 -29.47 -14.00
N GLY A 20 12.04 -29.47 -13.40
CA GLY A 20 11.10 -28.39 -13.59
C GLY A 20 11.65 -27.13 -12.90
N CYS A 21 11.92 -26.07 -13.67
CA CYS A 21 12.17 -24.75 -13.11
C CYS A 21 10.95 -24.36 -12.27
N SER A 22 11.07 -24.40 -10.93
CA SER A 22 10.12 -23.70 -10.08
C SER A 22 10.40 -22.21 -10.26
N GLY A 23 9.58 -21.53 -11.06
CA GLY A 23 9.55 -20.07 -11.03
C GLY A 23 9.21 -19.66 -9.61
N THR A 24 10.17 -19.12 -8.87
CA THR A 24 9.91 -18.54 -7.55
C THR A 24 8.91 -17.42 -7.73
N THR A 25 7.65 -17.65 -7.37
CA THR A 25 6.60 -16.61 -7.33
C THR A 25 6.78 -15.79 -6.05
N GLY A 26 7.97 -15.21 -5.88
CA GLY A 26 8.34 -14.50 -4.66
C GLY A 26 9.29 -13.37 -5.01
N ASN A 27 8.89 -12.15 -4.68
CA ASN A 27 9.53 -10.85 -4.97
C ASN A 27 9.25 -10.23 -6.35
N ILE A 28 8.01 -10.29 -6.82
CA ILE A 28 7.45 -9.06 -7.41
C ILE A 28 7.02 -8.26 -6.18
N GLY A 29 7.73 -7.16 -5.89
CA GLY A 29 7.70 -6.44 -4.62
C GLY A 29 6.30 -6.41 -4.00
N GLN A 30 6.21 -6.85 -2.75
CA GLN A 30 4.99 -6.82 -1.96
C GLN A 30 4.57 -5.36 -1.81
N LEU A 31 3.79 -4.85 -2.77
CA LEU A 31 3.29 -3.49 -2.78
C LEU A 31 2.41 -3.36 -1.54
N GLN A 32 2.86 -2.53 -0.61
CA GLN A 32 2.09 -2.19 0.57
C GLN A 32 0.72 -1.70 0.09
N SER A 33 -0.33 -2.38 0.51
CA SER A 33 -1.71 -1.98 0.22
C SER A 33 -2.39 -1.66 1.52
N TYR A 34 -2.95 -0.46 1.61
CA TYR A 34 -3.69 0.00 2.77
C TYR A 34 -5.18 -0.29 2.58
N GLU A 35 -5.81 -0.80 3.63
CA GLU A 35 -7.26 -0.94 3.69
C GLU A 35 -7.95 0.43 3.53
N PHE A 36 -9.12 0.45 2.92
CA PHE A 36 -9.90 1.67 2.76
C PHE A 36 -11.39 1.40 2.88
N SER A 37 -12.10 2.37 3.45
CA SER A 37 -13.56 2.41 3.38
C SER A 37 -13.99 2.96 2.01
N THR A 38 -15.08 2.43 1.46
CA THR A 38 -15.73 3.01 0.26
C THR A 38 -16.45 4.33 0.56
N ARG A 39 -16.67 4.63 1.83
CA ARG A 39 -17.32 5.85 2.31
C ARG A 39 -16.38 6.62 3.24
N GLU A 40 -16.22 7.91 2.97
CA GLU A 40 -15.50 8.84 3.84
C GLU A 40 -16.19 8.95 5.21
N ALA A 41 -15.39 9.00 6.29
CA ALA A 41 -15.91 9.06 7.65
C ALA A 41 -16.75 10.33 7.87
N ASP A 42 -17.82 10.21 8.67
CA ASP A 42 -18.78 11.31 8.80
C ASP A 42 -18.18 12.55 9.48
N TRP A 43 -17.24 12.39 10.41
CA TRP A 43 -16.53 13.51 11.04
C TRP A 43 -15.68 14.30 10.03
N ILE A 44 -15.03 13.62 9.07
CA ILE A 44 -14.28 14.27 7.97
C ILE A 44 -15.24 15.11 7.13
N ARG A 45 -16.40 14.52 6.77
CA ARG A 45 -17.44 15.20 5.98
C ARG A 45 -18.07 16.39 6.70
N ASN A 46 -18.07 16.36 8.04
CA ASN A 46 -18.54 17.46 8.89
C ASN A 46 -17.47 18.54 9.12
N GLY A 47 -16.26 18.37 8.59
CA GLY A 47 -15.18 19.36 8.72
C GLY A 47 -14.41 19.27 10.04
N GLU A 48 -14.52 18.16 10.78
CA GLU A 48 -13.80 17.99 12.04
C GLU A 48 -12.30 17.79 11.79
N PRO A 49 -11.42 18.41 12.61
CA PRO A 49 -9.99 18.31 12.41
C PRO A 49 -9.39 17.03 13.02
N ILE A 50 -8.20 16.68 12.54
CA ILE A 50 -7.27 15.76 13.20
C ILE A 50 -6.35 16.58 14.10
N GLU A 51 -6.19 16.16 15.36
CA GLU A 51 -5.16 16.68 16.24
C GLU A 51 -3.88 15.85 16.10
N PHE A 52 -2.82 16.46 15.58
CA PHE A 52 -1.54 15.78 15.34
C PHE A 52 -0.37 16.77 15.43
N GLU A 53 0.66 16.40 16.20
CA GLU A 53 1.84 17.24 16.49
C GLU A 53 1.48 18.64 16.99
N ASP A 54 0.65 18.69 18.04
CA ASP A 54 0.17 19.94 18.68
C ASP A 54 -0.50 20.93 17.72
N ALA A 55 -1.00 20.43 16.58
CA ALA A 55 -1.68 21.21 15.55
C ALA A 55 -3.02 20.58 15.17
N LEU A 56 -3.98 21.44 14.80
CA LEU A 56 -5.26 21.04 14.22
C LEU A 56 -5.18 21.09 12.69
N TRP A 57 -5.44 19.95 12.09
CA TRP A 57 -5.44 19.73 10.64
C TRP A 57 -6.87 19.60 10.15
N TYR A 58 -7.33 20.52 9.32
CA TYR A 58 -8.71 20.56 8.84
C TYR A 58 -8.80 19.94 7.44
N PRO A 59 -9.87 19.17 7.16
CA PRO A 59 -10.07 18.60 5.84
C PRO A 59 -10.25 19.72 4.82
N ALA A 60 -9.50 19.64 3.72
CA ALA A 60 -9.61 20.58 2.63
C ALA A 60 -10.66 20.14 1.60
N ASP A 61 -11.17 21.09 0.82
CA ASP A 61 -12.12 20.84 -0.26
C ASP A 61 -11.38 20.33 -1.51
N GLY A 62 -10.85 19.11 -1.40
CA GLY A 62 -10.16 18.44 -2.50
C GLY A 62 -9.70 17.03 -2.16
N VAL A 63 -9.40 16.27 -3.21
CA VAL A 63 -8.98 14.88 -3.16
C VAL A 63 -7.81 14.73 -4.10
N GLU A 64 -6.82 13.92 -3.71
CA GLU A 64 -5.69 13.60 -4.54
C GLU A 64 -5.66 12.10 -4.88
N VAL A 65 -5.17 11.81 -6.08
CA VAL A 65 -5.03 10.44 -6.56
C VAL A 65 -3.57 10.01 -6.38
N LEU A 66 -3.32 9.29 -5.31
CA LEU A 66 -1.98 8.84 -4.89
C LEU A 66 -1.95 7.32 -4.78
N MET A 67 -0.78 6.72 -4.96
CA MET A 67 -0.56 5.29 -4.78
C MET A 67 -0.16 4.99 -3.34
N ASP A 68 -0.52 3.80 -2.85
CA ASP A 68 -0.17 3.38 -1.48
C ASP A 68 1.35 3.37 -1.22
N ASN A 69 2.18 3.13 -2.24
CA ASN A 69 3.65 3.16 -2.11
C ASN A 69 4.24 4.58 -2.05
N GLU A 70 3.44 5.61 -2.34
CA GLU A 70 3.79 7.02 -2.19
C GLU A 70 3.47 7.53 -0.78
N MET A 71 2.79 6.73 0.04
CA MET A 71 2.25 7.14 1.34
C MET A 71 2.90 6.40 2.50
N ILE A 72 3.21 7.14 3.55
CA ILE A 72 3.68 6.64 4.84
C ILE A 72 2.53 6.76 5.84
N LEU A 73 2.12 5.64 6.45
CA LEU A 73 1.17 5.63 7.56
C LEU A 73 1.80 6.31 8.79
N LEU A 74 1.16 7.36 9.31
CA LEU A 74 1.60 8.05 10.52
C LEU A 74 0.85 7.57 11.76
N GLY A 75 -0.42 7.17 11.62
CA GLY A 75 -1.23 6.69 12.73
C GLY A 75 -2.69 6.50 12.36
N GLU A 76 -3.53 6.45 13.40
CA GLU A 76 -4.97 6.32 13.28
C GLU A 76 -5.66 7.37 14.16
N TYR A 77 -6.71 7.99 13.65
CA TYR A 77 -7.53 8.96 14.37
C TYR A 77 -9.01 8.60 14.18
N GLN A 78 -9.72 8.38 15.29
CA GLN A 78 -11.12 7.94 15.31
C GLN A 78 -11.40 6.74 14.37
N GLY A 79 -10.51 5.74 14.35
CA GLY A 79 -10.66 4.56 13.49
C GLY A 79 -10.28 4.76 12.03
N VAL A 80 -9.76 5.94 11.65
CA VAL A 80 -9.33 6.24 10.28
C VAL A 80 -7.82 6.41 10.24
N GLN A 81 -7.16 5.65 9.38
CA GLN A 81 -5.72 5.78 9.14
C GLN A 81 -5.40 7.11 8.48
N PHE A 82 -4.35 7.77 8.95
CA PHE A 82 -3.81 8.98 8.34
C PHE A 82 -2.34 8.84 7.96
N PHE A 83 -1.98 9.53 6.89
CA PHE A 83 -0.76 9.32 6.13
C PHE A 83 -0.06 10.65 5.83
N VAL A 84 1.17 10.54 5.40
CA VAL A 84 1.92 11.61 4.73
C VAL A 84 2.55 11.07 3.46
N GLU A 85 2.79 11.94 2.48
CA GLU A 85 3.59 11.56 1.32
C GLU A 85 5.02 11.19 1.73
N LYS A 86 5.58 10.17 1.10
CA LYS A 86 6.93 9.67 1.39
C LYS A 86 8.03 10.69 1.11
N MET A 87 7.78 11.64 0.21
CA MET A 87 8.71 12.72 -0.13
C MET A 87 8.58 13.93 0.79
N ASP A 88 7.48 14.06 1.54
CA ASP A 88 7.26 15.17 2.44
C ASP A 88 8.04 14.96 3.75
N VAL A 89 8.86 15.95 4.09
CA VAL A 89 9.75 15.93 5.24
C VAL A 89 9.28 16.97 6.25
N ARG A 90 9.47 16.68 7.53
CA ARG A 90 9.02 17.58 8.60
C ARG A 90 9.63 18.99 8.45
N PRO A 91 8.86 20.06 8.71
CA PRO A 91 7.44 20.06 9.07
C PRO A 91 6.55 19.73 7.86
N TYR A 92 5.60 18.80 8.05
CA TYR A 92 4.72 18.37 6.97
C TYR A 92 3.82 19.51 6.48
N GLU A 93 3.62 19.56 5.17
CA GLU A 93 2.71 20.51 4.54
C GLU A 93 1.26 20.04 4.63
N ARG A 94 1.06 18.71 4.47
CA ARG A 94 -0.24 18.06 4.42
C ARG A 94 -0.21 16.72 5.12
N ILE A 95 -1.37 16.32 5.66
CA ILE A 95 -1.64 14.93 6.03
C ILE A 95 -2.84 14.44 5.25
N TYR A 96 -2.98 13.12 5.14
CA TYR A 96 -3.96 12.51 4.25
C TYR A 96 -4.76 11.43 4.96
N THR A 97 -6.02 11.23 4.56
CA THR A 97 -6.78 10.01 4.90
C THR A 97 -7.22 9.33 3.61
N LYS A 98 -7.12 8.01 3.55
CA LYS A 98 -7.52 7.22 2.39
C LYS A 98 -9.01 6.89 2.45
N TYR A 99 -9.73 7.12 1.35
CA TYR A 99 -11.08 6.62 1.15
C TYR A 99 -11.22 6.23 -0.32
N GLY A 100 -11.75 5.04 -0.60
CA GLY A 100 -11.73 4.50 -1.97
C GLY A 100 -10.32 4.08 -2.46
N ARG A 101 -10.28 3.62 -3.71
CA ARG A 101 -9.03 3.16 -4.33
C ARG A 101 -8.20 4.36 -4.78
N ASN A 102 -7.00 4.49 -4.23
CA ASN A 102 -6.03 5.55 -4.57
C ASN A 102 -6.61 6.97 -4.43
N GLN A 103 -7.53 7.18 -3.50
CA GLN A 103 -8.18 8.47 -3.28
C GLN A 103 -7.89 8.92 -1.85
N PHE A 104 -7.31 10.10 -1.73
CA PHE A 104 -6.81 10.64 -0.47
C PHE A 104 -7.37 12.04 -0.23
N ARG A 105 -8.11 12.22 0.86
CA ARG A 105 -8.47 13.55 1.38
C ARG A 105 -7.22 14.16 1.98
N PHE A 106 -6.84 15.36 1.57
CA PHE A 106 -5.77 16.09 2.23
C PHE A 106 -6.33 17.03 3.30
N PHE A 107 -5.50 17.26 4.31
CA PHE A 107 -5.79 18.14 5.43
C PHE A 107 -4.69 19.19 5.53
N GLU A 108 -5.08 20.41 5.86
CA GLU A 108 -4.16 21.54 6.00
C GLU A 108 -4.22 22.09 7.43
N LYS A 109 -3.08 22.58 7.93
CA LYS A 109 -3.06 23.31 9.19
C LYS A 109 -3.86 24.59 9.05
N LYS A 110 -4.64 24.93 10.09
CA LYS A 110 -5.26 26.24 10.17
C LYS A 110 -4.18 27.32 10.23
N LYS A 111 -4.04 28.10 9.15
CA LYS A 111 -3.25 29.34 9.18
C LYS A 111 -3.99 30.31 10.09
N ILE A 112 -3.41 30.60 11.26
CA ILE A 112 -3.82 31.76 12.04
C ILE A 112 -3.32 32.98 11.24
N LEU A 113 -4.24 33.69 10.60
CA LEU A 113 -3.98 34.98 9.95
C LEU A 113 -3.81 36.07 11.00
#